data_AF-A0AAP1RCQ8-F1
#
_entry.id   AF-A0AAP1RCQ8-F1
#
_cell.length_a   1.000
_cell.length_b   1.000
_cell.length_c   1.000
_cell.angle_alpha   90.00
_cell.angle_beta   90.00
_cell.angle_gamma   90.00
#
_symmetry.space_group_name_H-M   'P 1'
#
loop_
_entity.id
_entity.type
_entity.pdbx_description
1 polymer ?
#
loop_
_entity_poly.entity_id
_entity_poly.type
_entity_poly.pdbx_seq_one_letter_code
_entity_poly.pdbx_strand_id
1 'polypeptide(L)'
;SLHRNQRQLVQALSSYLDHMTFCLENNSTHEYIRLDNLFHEALFTYCGNAYLQQSYVLISAQMATIRNYLGSNDEHMHRSHQQHVAIIQAIQDADAEKALQALQEHILPEKGAYWGQFG
;
A
#
# COMPACT_ATOMS: atom_id res chain seq x y z
N SER A 1 -10.09 1.82 -21.42
CA SER A 1 -9.15 2.94 -21.55
C SER A 1 -8.43 3.14 -20.22
N LEU A 2 -7.19 3.62 -20.24
CA LEU A 2 -6.32 3.78 -19.06
C LEU A 2 -7.00 4.57 -17.91
N HIS A 3 -7.73 5.64 -18.26
CA HIS A 3 -8.46 6.48 -17.31
C HIS A 3 -9.60 5.75 -16.56
N ARG A 4 -10.23 4.73 -17.18
CA ARG A 4 -11.25 3.92 -16.50
C ARG A 4 -10.63 3.08 -15.41
N ASN A 5 -9.47 2.48 -15.68
CA ASN A 5 -8.74 1.65 -14.72
C ASN A 5 -8.19 2.51 -13.56
N GLN A 6 -7.69 3.72 -13.86
CA GLN A 6 -7.25 4.68 -12.85
C GLN A 6 -8.37 5.06 -11.88
N ARG A 7 -9.58 5.38 -12.38
CA ARG A 7 -10.72 5.72 -11.52
C ARG A 7 -11.15 4.54 -10.65
N GLN A 8 -11.20 3.34 -11.22
CA GLN A 8 -11.55 2.12 -10.47
C GLN A 8 -10.51 1.80 -9.40
N LEU A 9 -9.22 1.98 -9.70
CA LEU A 9 -8.13 1.81 -8.74
C LEU A 9 -8.28 2.79 -7.58
N VAL A 10 -8.39 4.09 -7.86
CA VAL A 10 -8.55 5.12 -6.82
C VAL A 10 -9.75 4.81 -5.93
N GLN A 11 -10.89 4.42 -6.52
CA GLN A 11 -12.09 4.11 -5.76
C GLN A 11 -11.88 2.90 -4.82
N ALA A 12 -11.24 1.83 -5.31
CA ALA A 12 -10.94 0.65 -4.49
C ALA A 12 -9.96 0.99 -3.35
N LEU A 13 -8.85 1.66 -3.66
CA LEU A 13 -7.84 2.05 -2.67
C LEU A 13 -8.42 2.97 -1.59
N SER A 14 -9.22 3.97 -1.99
CA SER A 14 -9.84 4.91 -1.05
C SER A 14 -10.79 4.19 -0.09
N SER A 15 -11.60 3.24 -0.59
CA SER A 15 -12.49 2.45 0.26
C SER A 15 -11.73 1.61 1.29
N TYR A 16 -10.57 1.04 0.93
CA TYR A 16 -9.75 0.32 1.90
C TYR A 16 -9.10 1.25 2.91
N LEU A 17 -8.63 2.42 2.48
CA LEU A 17 -8.04 3.42 3.36
C LEU A 17 -9.05 3.96 4.40
N ASP A 18 -10.30 4.17 4.01
CA ASP A 18 -11.37 4.58 4.93
C ASP A 18 -11.58 3.52 6.03
N HIS A 19 -11.62 2.24 5.65
CA HIS A 19 -11.73 1.15 6.61
C HIS A 19 -10.47 0.97 7.47
N MET A 20 -9.27 1.22 6.93
CA MET A 20 -8.03 1.24 7.71
C MET A 20 -8.05 2.33 8.77
N THR A 21 -8.59 3.52 8.43
CA THR A 21 -8.76 4.63 9.37
C THR A 21 -9.64 4.21 10.54
N PHE A 22 -10.80 3.59 10.25
CA PHE A 22 -11.66 3.01 11.27
C PHE A 22 -10.92 1.96 12.13
N CYS A 23 -10.07 1.12 11.53
CA CYS A 23 -9.31 0.13 12.27
C CYS A 23 -8.27 0.75 13.21
N LEU A 24 -7.60 1.83 12.81
CA LEU A 24 -6.67 2.57 13.67
C LEU A 24 -7.40 3.19 14.87
N GLU A 25 -8.56 3.82 14.64
CA GLU A 25 -9.37 4.43 15.69
C GLU A 25 -9.94 3.41 16.69
N ASN A 26 -10.16 2.17 16.25
CA ASN A 26 -10.77 1.10 17.04
C ASN A 26 -9.80 -0.02 17.43
N ASN A 27 -8.48 0.19 17.29
CA ASN A 27 -7.42 -0.79 17.59
C ASN A 27 -7.68 -2.18 16.98
N SER A 28 -8.21 -2.22 15.75
CA SER A 28 -8.59 -3.45 15.05
C SER A 28 -7.44 -3.97 14.18
N THR A 29 -6.31 -4.32 14.80
CA THR A 29 -5.05 -4.68 14.14
C THR A 29 -5.18 -5.79 13.10
N HIS A 30 -5.90 -6.87 13.41
CA HIS A 30 -6.08 -7.97 12.46
C HIS A 30 -6.80 -7.55 11.18
N GLU A 31 -7.82 -6.71 11.32
CA GLU A 31 -8.57 -6.20 10.18
C GLU A 31 -7.75 -5.17 9.39
N TYR A 32 -6.97 -4.33 10.09
CA TYR A 32 -6.01 -3.44 9.44
C TYR A 32 -5.04 -4.22 8.54
N ILE A 33 -4.40 -5.29 9.05
CA ILE A 33 -3.47 -6.12 8.28
C ILE A 33 -4.17 -6.78 7.09
N ARG A 34 -5.42 -7.21 7.26
CA ARG A 34 -6.21 -7.77 6.15
C ARG A 34 -6.47 -6.74 5.06
N LEU A 35 -6.87 -5.52 5.43
CA LEU A 35 -7.11 -4.41 4.52
C LEU A 35 -5.81 -3.96 3.82
N ASP A 36 -4.68 -3.97 4.53
CA ASP A 36 -3.36 -3.64 3.98
C ASP A 36 -2.98 -4.59 2.85
N ASN A 37 -3.21 -5.88 3.03
CA ASN A 37 -2.98 -6.85 1.95
C ASN A 37 -3.91 -6.61 0.74
N LEU A 38 -5.18 -6.27 0.95
CA LEU A 38 -6.13 -5.98 -0.13
C LEU A 38 -5.80 -4.67 -0.88
N PHE A 39 -5.33 -3.65 -0.17
CA PHE A 39 -4.85 -2.41 -0.75
C PHE A 39 -3.72 -2.68 -1.74
N HIS A 40 -2.74 -3.46 -1.31
CA HIS A 40 -1.63 -3.87 -2.15
C HIS A 40 -2.13 -4.67 -3.35
N GLU A 41 -2.94 -5.71 -3.17
CA GLU A 41 -3.48 -6.52 -4.27
C GLU A 41 -4.14 -5.64 -5.36
N ALA A 42 -4.96 -4.67 -4.95
CA ALA A 42 -5.65 -3.77 -5.88
C ALA A 42 -4.69 -2.93 -6.74
N LEU A 43 -3.57 -2.43 -6.19
CA LEU A 43 -2.55 -1.70 -6.98
C LEU A 43 -2.08 -2.51 -8.20
N PHE A 44 -1.99 -3.84 -8.06
CA PHE A 44 -1.54 -4.71 -9.16
C PHE A 44 -2.66 -5.08 -10.12
N THR A 45 -3.85 -5.37 -9.61
CA THR A 45 -5.01 -5.73 -10.44
C THR A 45 -5.34 -4.64 -11.46
N TYR A 46 -5.20 -3.37 -11.08
CA TYR A 46 -5.58 -2.25 -11.96
C TYR A 46 -4.40 -1.59 -12.70
N CYS A 47 -3.14 -1.99 -12.45
CA CYS A 47 -1.96 -1.44 -13.12
C CYS A 47 -1.91 -1.78 -14.63
N GLY A 48 -2.63 -2.82 -15.09
CA GLY A 48 -2.78 -3.15 -16.52
C GLY A 48 -1.49 -3.56 -17.23
N ASN A 49 -0.37 -3.66 -16.52
CA ASN A 49 0.92 -4.12 -17.03
C ASN A 49 1.22 -5.52 -16.47
N ALA A 50 1.04 -6.54 -17.33
CA ALA A 50 1.21 -7.95 -16.96
C ALA A 50 2.63 -8.29 -16.44
N TYR A 51 3.65 -7.52 -16.84
CA TYR A 51 5.01 -7.67 -16.32
C TYR A 51 5.11 -7.22 -14.86
N LEU A 52 4.54 -6.06 -14.51
CA LEU A 52 4.50 -5.55 -13.13
C LEU A 52 3.66 -6.46 -12.22
N GLN A 53 2.60 -7.07 -12.75
CA GLN A 53 1.79 -8.05 -12.03
C GLN A 53 2.60 -9.31 -11.66
N GLN A 54 3.37 -9.88 -12.60
CA GLN A 54 4.17 -11.09 -12.35
C GLN A 54 5.39 -10.83 -11.45
N SER A 55 6.09 -9.70 -11.63
CA SER A 55 7.21 -9.32 -10.75
C SER A 55 6.75 -9.07 -9.32
N TYR A 56 5.55 -8.51 -9.12
CA TYR A 56 5.02 -8.30 -7.79
C TYR A 56 4.56 -9.60 -7.12
N VAL A 57 3.94 -10.55 -7.83
CA VAL A 57 3.60 -11.86 -7.23
C VAL A 57 4.81 -12.49 -6.54
N LEU A 58 5.99 -12.37 -7.15
CA LEU A 58 7.24 -12.90 -6.60
C LEU A 58 7.70 -12.19 -5.31
N ILE A 59 7.47 -10.88 -5.18
CA ILE A 59 7.90 -10.04 -4.05
C ILE A 59 6.81 -9.96 -2.97
N SER A 60 5.54 -10.13 -3.34
CA SER A 60 4.35 -10.01 -2.49
C SER A 60 4.33 -11.00 -1.34
N ALA A 61 4.84 -12.22 -1.54
CA ALA A 61 4.96 -13.23 -0.49
C ALA A 61 6.00 -12.85 0.56
N GLN A 62 7.13 -12.25 0.14
CA GLN A 62 8.14 -11.70 1.06
C GLN A 62 7.57 -10.50 1.82
N MET A 63 6.86 -9.60 1.13
CA MET A 63 6.19 -8.48 1.78
C MET A 63 5.12 -8.92 2.78
N ALA A 64 4.28 -9.90 2.43
CA ALA A 64 3.27 -10.45 3.33
C ALA A 64 3.91 -11.10 4.57
N THR A 65 5.04 -11.79 4.39
CA THR A 65 5.81 -12.35 5.52
C THR A 65 6.35 -11.25 6.43
N ILE A 66 6.92 -10.19 5.85
CA ILE A 66 7.43 -9.02 6.59
C ILE A 66 6.29 -8.29 7.32
N ARG A 67 5.13 -8.11 6.68
CA ARG A 67 3.95 -7.49 7.30
C ARG A 67 3.35 -8.32 8.42
N ASN A 68 3.33 -9.64 8.31
CA ASN A 68 2.89 -10.49 9.43
C ASN A 68 3.86 -10.40 10.62
N TYR A 69 5.13 -10.11 10.37
CA TYR A 69 6.16 -9.99 11.40
C TYR A 69 6.25 -8.57 12.02
N LEU A 70 6.05 -7.50 11.22
CA LEU A 70 6.22 -6.10 11.62
C LEU A 70 4.88 -5.33 11.75
N GLY A 71 3.82 -5.80 11.11
CA GLY A 71 2.54 -5.10 10.92
C GLY A 71 1.64 -5.04 12.15
N SER A 72 2.06 -5.66 13.26
CA SER A 72 1.36 -5.62 14.54
C SER A 72 1.81 -4.49 15.46
N ASN A 73 2.75 -3.63 15.04
CA ASN A 73 3.13 -2.42 15.78
C ASN A 73 2.29 -1.20 15.34
N ASP A 74 1.68 -0.49 16.29
CA ASP A 74 0.84 0.70 16.06
C ASP A 74 1.56 1.81 15.30
N GLU A 75 2.84 2.05 15.58
CA GLU A 75 3.65 3.06 14.88
C GLU A 75 3.78 2.70 13.39
N HIS A 76 3.95 1.42 13.10
CA HIS A 76 4.06 0.94 11.73
C HIS A 76 2.72 1.06 10.99
N MET A 77 1.60 0.73 11.64
CA MET A 77 0.27 0.89 11.03
C MET A 77 -0.05 2.37 10.73
N HIS A 78 0.21 3.29 11.67
CA HIS A 78 0.01 4.73 11.42
C HIS A 78 0.87 5.26 10.27
N ARG A 79 2.13 4.81 10.20
CA ARG A 79 3.03 5.18 9.12
C ARG A 79 2.57 4.64 7.77
N SER A 80 2.24 3.34 7.71
CA SER A 80 1.72 2.70 6.50
C SER A 80 0.48 3.44 5.98
N HIS A 81 -0.44 3.80 6.88
CA HIS A 81 -1.64 4.58 6.55
C HIS A 81 -1.30 5.93 5.89
N GLN A 82 -0.37 6.70 6.47
CA GLN A 82 0.07 7.98 5.88
C GLN A 82 0.69 7.79 4.48
N GLN A 83 1.45 6.72 4.28
CA GLN A 83 2.05 6.40 2.98
C GLN A 83 0.98 6.00 1.96
N HIS A 84 -0.05 5.25 2.36
CA HIS A 84 -1.19 4.92 1.50
C HIS A 84 -1.95 6.17 1.04
N VAL A 85 -2.15 7.16 1.92
CA VAL A 85 -2.73 8.46 1.55
C VAL A 85 -1.91 9.12 0.43
N ALA A 86 -0.58 9.18 0.58
CA ALA A 86 0.31 9.79 -0.41
C ALA A 86 0.25 9.07 -1.77
N ILE A 87 0.19 7.74 -1.76
CA ILE A 87 0.04 6.93 -2.98
C ILE A 87 -1.28 7.25 -3.69
N ILE A 88 -2.40 7.25 -2.96
CA ILE A 88 -3.72 7.55 -3.53
C ILE A 88 -3.74 8.95 -4.15
N GLN A 89 -3.21 9.95 -3.44
CA GLN A 89 -3.17 11.33 -3.93
C GLN A 89 -2.37 11.44 -5.23
N ALA A 90 -1.19 10.83 -5.30
CA ALA A 90 -0.37 10.86 -6.51
C ALA A 90 -1.06 10.18 -7.71
N ILE A 91 -1.76 9.07 -7.48
CA ILE A 91 -2.55 8.39 -8.51
C ILE A 91 -3.75 9.24 -8.95
N GLN A 92 -4.44 9.90 -8.02
CA GLN A 92 -5.55 10.82 -8.31
C GLN A 92 -5.12 11.98 -9.18
N ASP A 93 -3.96 12.56 -8.88
CA ASP A 93 -3.38 13.69 -9.62
C ASP A 93 -2.80 13.29 -10.98
N ALA A 94 -2.81 11.99 -11.32
CA ALA A 94 -2.19 11.42 -12.52
C ALA A 94 -0.69 11.72 -12.63
N ASP A 95 -0.01 11.92 -11.48
CA ASP A 95 1.41 12.25 -11.39
C ASP A 95 2.22 10.96 -11.22
N ALA A 96 2.64 10.38 -12.35
CA ALA A 96 3.32 9.08 -12.38
C ALA A 96 4.67 9.09 -11.65
N GLU A 97 5.38 10.22 -11.65
CA GLU A 97 6.68 10.35 -10.98
C GLU A 97 6.50 10.38 -9.47
N LYS A 98 5.53 11.17 -8.96
CA LYS A 98 5.19 11.14 -7.53
C LYS A 98 4.63 9.80 -7.09
N ALA A 99 3.82 9.13 -7.91
CA ALA A 99 3.28 7.81 -7.58
C ALA A 99 4.41 6.77 -7.44
N LEU A 100 5.39 6.80 -8.35
CA LEU A 100 6.57 5.94 -8.26
C LEU A 100 7.40 6.25 -7.01
N GLN A 101 7.65 7.52 -6.73
CA GLN A 101 8.39 7.93 -5.54
C GLN A 101 7.69 7.48 -4.25
N ALA A 102 6.39 7.72 -4.12
CA ALA A 102 5.59 7.33 -2.96
C ALA A 102 5.60 5.80 -2.75
N LEU A 103 5.50 5.02 -3.83
CA LEU A 103 5.63 3.56 -3.78
C LEU A 103 7.03 3.11 -3.35
N GLN A 104 8.08 3.77 -3.86
CA GLN A 104 9.46 3.46 -3.47
C GLN A 104 9.70 3.76 -1.98
N GLU A 105 9.20 4.88 -1.46
CA GLU A 105 9.28 5.23 -0.04
C GLU A 105 8.49 4.27 0.86
N HIS A 106 7.38 3.74 0.34
CA HIS A 106 6.54 2.77 1.05
C HIS A 106 7.10 1.34 1.05
N ILE A 107 7.86 0.94 0.02
CA ILE A 107 8.32 -0.45 -0.18
C ILE A 107 9.80 -0.64 0.13
N LEU A 108 10.65 0.32 -0.25
CA LEU A 108 12.10 0.12 -0.21
C LEU A 108 12.65 0.33 1.21
N PRO A 109 13.41 -0.66 1.73
CA PRO A 109 14.05 -0.59 3.03
C PRO A 109 14.85 0.69 3.28
N GLU A 110 15.62 1.07 2.27
CA GLU A 110 16.57 2.19 2.27
C GLU A 110 15.87 3.56 2.29
N LYS A 111 14.58 3.60 1.95
CA LYS A 111 13.74 4.81 1.94
C LYS A 111 12.79 4.87 3.15
N GLY A 112 12.97 3.95 4.09
CA GLY A 112 12.30 3.95 5.38
C GLY A 112 11.10 3.01 5.47
N ALA A 113 10.73 2.29 4.42
CA ALA A 113 9.54 1.45 4.36
C ALA A 113 9.30 0.50 5.56
N TYR A 114 10.35 -0.13 6.09
CA TYR A 114 10.21 -1.17 7.12
C TYR A 114 11.40 -1.27 8.11
N TRP A 115 12.51 -0.56 7.87
CA TRP A 115 13.83 -0.92 8.45
C TRP A 115 14.47 0.18 9.30
N GLY A 116 13.66 1.08 9.86
CA GLY A 116 14.16 2.26 10.56
C GLY A 116 14.87 2.04 11.90
N GLN A 117 14.80 0.85 12.54
CA GLN A 117 15.45 0.61 13.85
C GLN A 117 15.81 -0.86 14.08
N PHE A 118 16.79 -1.37 13.35
CA PHE A 118 17.65 -2.45 13.85
C PHE A 118 19.11 -2.07 13.56
N GLY A 119 19.60 -1.14 14.37
CA GLY A 119 21.02 -0.83 14.56
C GLY A 119 21.32 -0.84 16.04
#